data_AF-A0A2N1VBY9-F1
#
_entry.id   AF-A0A2N1VBY9-F1
#
_cell.length_a   1.000
_cell.length_b   1.000
_cell.length_c   1.000
_cell.angle_alpha   90.00
_cell.angle_beta   90.00
_cell.angle_gamma   90.00
#
_symmetry.space_group_name_H-M   'P 1'
#
loop_
_entity.id
_entity.type
_entity.pdbx_description
1 polymer ?
#
loop_
_entity_poly.entity_id
_entity_poly.type
_entity_poly.pdbx_seq_one_letter_code
_entity_poly.pdbx_strand_id
1 'polypeptide(L)'
;IEKHGIKFIFGMDPDFSTGQLKKEGFKYIYVAIGAESSNKISLESDSELIFDAIDFLKDFHDNKRYKLGRSVAVVGGGNSAMDSARAAKRYAGVDNVYLLYRRTKDEMPADIEEFYAAIKDGVDFRELLLPVKFFNGILTCQKMSLGDIGPDGRRIVLPVDNEFIELSVDSVISAIGEQVDTEFLIKNDIAIENNKVIVTSGNETLQQNVFIGGDALRGPSTVVESIADGKIAADAIISKENIADLSKKDLNNFSFDQKFYSEYVGTKGKISGQIHPDLTEEAGRCLGCNYICNKCVEVCPNRANIEIKSDSAIFRDKNQIVHLDALCNECGNCETFCPYQGAPYKEKLTLFWDEKEFINSGNDGFYFRKNGTGSEIEFRVNMKPGKITFDEKGELVNSFTIENEEKFGKMISVIKEINKNYQFLLVN
;
A
#
# COMPACT_ATOMS: atom_id res chain seq x y z
N ILE A 1 13.00 3.90 -15.76
CA ILE A 1 13.27 5.25 -15.21
C ILE A 1 14.17 6.05 -16.14
N GLU A 2 15.40 5.60 -16.46
CA GLU A 2 16.33 6.32 -17.36
C GLU A 2 15.77 6.63 -18.77
N LYS A 3 14.99 5.71 -19.35
CA LYS A 3 14.31 5.92 -20.65
C LYS A 3 13.40 7.15 -20.68
N HIS A 4 12.95 7.65 -19.52
CA HIS A 4 12.16 8.89 -19.41
C HIS A 4 13.04 10.16 -19.30
N GLY A 5 14.35 10.03 -19.50
CA GLY A 5 15.31 11.15 -19.45
C GLY A 5 15.86 11.45 -18.05
N ILE A 6 15.59 10.59 -17.06
CA ILE A 6 16.10 10.74 -15.69
C ILE A 6 17.58 10.36 -15.65
N LYS A 7 18.40 11.23 -15.05
CA LYS A 7 19.84 11.04 -14.88
C LYS A 7 20.13 10.58 -13.45
N PHE A 8 20.96 9.55 -13.31
CA PHE A 8 21.46 9.09 -12.01
C PHE A 8 22.91 9.55 -11.83
N ILE A 9 23.21 10.08 -10.66
CA ILE A 9 24.57 10.47 -10.24
C ILE A 9 24.86 9.71 -8.94
N PHE A 10 25.73 8.70 -9.03
CA PHE A 10 26.12 7.86 -7.89
C PHE A 10 27.42 8.36 -7.25
N GLY A 11 27.65 7.99 -5.99
CA GLY A 11 28.87 8.40 -5.26
C GLY A 11 28.93 9.89 -4.97
N MET A 12 27.77 10.55 -4.84
CA MET A 12 27.70 11.93 -4.38
C MET A 12 28.15 12.02 -2.92
N ASP A 13 28.75 13.16 -2.59
CA ASP A 13 29.13 13.47 -1.22
C ASP A 13 27.87 13.47 -0.33
N PRO A 14 27.83 12.69 0.77
CA PRO A 14 26.69 12.67 1.69
C PRO A 14 26.45 14.03 2.37
N ASP A 15 27.44 14.91 2.41
CA ASP A 15 27.32 16.26 3.00
C ASP A 15 26.65 17.30 2.09
N PHE A 16 25.90 16.88 1.07
CA PHE A 16 25.20 17.79 0.17
C PHE A 16 24.15 18.64 0.92
N SER A 17 23.92 19.87 0.42
CA SER A 17 22.90 20.75 0.97
C SER A 17 21.85 21.17 -0.06
N THR A 18 20.60 21.26 0.38
CA THR A 18 19.48 21.79 -0.43
C THR A 18 19.80 23.21 -0.90
N GLY A 19 20.46 24.01 -0.07
CA GLY A 19 20.93 25.35 -0.42
C GLY A 19 21.97 25.38 -1.54
N GLN A 20 22.91 24.43 -1.56
CA GLN A 20 23.88 24.30 -2.66
C GLN A 20 23.19 23.89 -3.96
N LEU A 21 22.29 22.90 -3.92
CA LEU A 21 21.53 22.47 -5.10
C LEU A 21 20.72 23.64 -5.69
N LYS A 22 20.11 24.49 -4.85
CA LYS A 22 19.46 25.72 -5.33
C LYS A 22 20.43 26.66 -6.05
N LYS A 23 21.65 26.85 -5.52
CA LYS A 23 22.70 27.68 -6.15
C LYS A 23 23.20 27.10 -7.47
N GLU A 24 23.19 25.78 -7.62
CA GLU A 24 23.52 25.08 -8.87
C GLU A 24 22.41 25.17 -9.93
N GLY A 25 21.27 25.76 -9.58
CA GLY A 25 20.17 26.04 -10.52
C GLY A 25 19.02 25.03 -10.46
N PHE A 26 19.01 24.10 -9.49
CA PHE A 26 17.87 23.21 -9.30
C PHE A 26 16.68 23.99 -8.72
N LYS A 27 15.59 24.06 -9.49
CA LYS A 27 14.36 24.78 -9.12
C LYS A 27 13.56 24.08 -8.03
N TYR A 28 13.51 22.75 -8.08
CA TYR A 28 12.79 21.87 -7.17
C TYR A 28 13.73 20.81 -6.63
N ILE A 29 13.61 20.50 -5.34
CA ILE A 29 14.41 19.48 -4.66
C ILE A 29 13.45 18.54 -3.95
N TYR A 30 13.63 17.24 -4.13
CA TYR A 30 12.89 16.20 -3.42
C TYR A 30 13.87 15.41 -2.56
N VAL A 31 13.69 15.45 -1.25
CA VAL A 31 14.53 14.78 -0.26
C VAL A 31 13.93 13.40 0.01
N ALA A 32 14.67 12.35 -0.35
CA ALA A 32 14.27 10.95 -0.19
C ALA A 32 15.46 10.11 0.30
N ILE A 33 16.07 10.54 1.39
CA ILE A 33 17.28 9.94 1.97
C ILE A 33 17.01 8.67 2.80
N GLY A 34 15.75 8.25 2.91
CA GLY A 34 15.36 7.10 3.72
C GLY A 34 15.49 7.34 5.24
N ALA A 35 15.60 6.25 5.99
CA ALA A 35 15.81 6.21 7.43
C ALA A 35 17.05 5.37 7.79
N GLU A 36 18.20 5.65 7.17
CA GLU A 36 19.39 4.81 7.25
C GLU A 36 20.13 4.85 8.59
N SER A 37 19.69 5.67 9.56
CA SER A 37 20.36 5.77 10.86
C SER A 37 19.87 4.69 11.82
N SER A 38 20.73 3.79 12.25
CA SER A 38 20.33 2.71 13.14
C SER A 38 20.28 3.10 14.62
N ASN A 39 19.31 2.55 15.33
CA ASN A 39 19.23 2.66 16.79
C ASN A 39 20.42 1.95 17.45
N LYS A 40 21.17 2.67 18.29
CA LYS A 40 22.23 2.07 19.10
C LYS A 40 21.63 1.21 20.19
N ILE A 41 22.05 -0.05 20.24
CA ILE A 41 21.71 -0.94 21.34
C ILE A 41 22.45 -0.50 22.60
N SER A 42 21.73 -0.31 23.69
CA SER A 42 22.33 -0.10 25.02
C SER A 42 22.81 -1.45 25.56
N LEU A 43 23.97 -1.91 25.08
CA LEU A 43 24.59 -3.17 25.45
C LEU A 43 26.00 -2.90 25.98
N GLU A 44 26.25 -3.19 27.25
CA GLU A 44 27.60 -3.13 27.80
C GLU A 44 28.43 -4.29 27.22
N SER A 45 29.57 -4.00 26.61
CA SER A 45 30.38 -5.06 25.97
C SER A 45 31.88 -4.75 25.92
N ASP A 46 32.68 -5.81 25.88
CA ASP A 46 34.12 -5.81 25.56
C ASP A 46 34.43 -6.25 24.12
N SER A 47 33.39 -6.58 23.33
CA SER A 47 33.52 -7.21 22.02
C SER A 47 33.25 -6.22 20.88
N GLU A 48 34.08 -6.31 19.84
CA GLU A 48 33.88 -5.60 18.58
C GLU A 48 32.92 -6.35 17.62
N LEU A 49 32.46 -7.54 17.99
CA LEU A 49 31.58 -8.39 17.17
C LEU A 49 30.09 -8.08 17.41
N ILE A 50 29.77 -6.79 17.47
CA ILE A 50 28.41 -6.26 17.51
C ILE A 50 28.18 -5.49 16.21
N PHE A 51 27.30 -6.02 15.37
CA PHE A 51 27.04 -5.51 14.04
C PHE A 51 25.69 -4.81 13.97
N ASP A 52 25.61 -3.78 13.13
CA ASP A 52 24.34 -3.18 12.75
C ASP A 52 23.63 -4.01 11.68
N ALA A 53 22.31 -4.14 11.78
CA ALA A 53 21.52 -4.92 10.82
C ALA A 53 21.61 -4.37 9.39
N ILE A 54 21.59 -3.05 9.19
CA ILE A 54 21.63 -2.46 7.85
C ILE A 54 22.99 -2.76 7.20
N ASP A 55 24.08 -2.46 7.91
CA ASP A 55 25.43 -2.73 7.42
C ASP A 55 25.65 -4.21 7.14
N PHE A 56 25.21 -5.08 8.06
CA PHE A 56 25.30 -6.52 7.89
C PHE A 56 24.56 -7.01 6.64
N LEU A 57 23.32 -6.58 6.44
CA LEU A 57 22.50 -6.99 5.30
C LEU A 57 23.06 -6.48 3.97
N LYS A 58 23.54 -5.23 3.94
CA LYS A 58 24.21 -4.64 2.77
C LYS A 58 25.46 -5.44 2.38
N ASP A 59 26.31 -5.72 3.35
CA ASP A 59 27.55 -6.45 3.12
C ASP A 59 27.28 -7.94 2.78
N PHE A 60 26.24 -8.55 3.36
CA PHE A 60 25.78 -9.88 2.97
C PHE A 60 25.32 -9.93 1.51
N HIS A 61 24.53 -8.94 1.08
CA HIS A 61 24.11 -8.77 -0.31
C HIS A 61 25.33 -8.64 -1.25
N ASP A 62 26.31 -7.85 -0.85
CA ASP A 62 27.54 -7.62 -1.62
C ASP A 62 28.54 -8.79 -1.56
N ASN A 63 28.14 -9.93 -1.00
CA ASN A 63 28.97 -11.13 -0.78
C ASN A 63 30.25 -10.86 0.02
N LYS A 64 30.27 -9.80 0.82
CA LYS A 64 31.36 -9.54 1.75
C LYS A 64 31.29 -10.50 2.92
N ARG A 65 32.45 -10.73 3.53
CA ARG A 65 32.60 -11.75 4.57
C ARG A 65 32.70 -11.13 5.96
N TYR A 66 31.69 -11.38 6.81
CA TYR A 66 31.79 -11.23 8.27
C TYR A 66 32.39 -12.46 8.95
N LYS A 67 32.99 -12.22 10.12
CA LYS A 67 33.33 -13.28 11.08
C LYS A 67 32.22 -13.36 12.13
N LEU A 68 31.12 -14.01 11.77
CA LEU A 68 29.98 -14.17 12.69
C LEU A 68 30.22 -15.23 13.78
N GLY A 69 31.10 -16.19 13.54
CA GLY A 69 31.26 -17.37 14.41
C GLY A 69 30.20 -18.44 14.14
N ARG A 70 30.00 -19.35 15.10
CA ARG A 70 29.06 -20.48 15.01
C ARG A 70 27.70 -20.15 15.59
N SER A 71 27.63 -19.27 16.59
CA SER A 71 26.39 -18.89 17.28
C SER A 71 26.20 -17.37 17.21
N VAL A 72 25.08 -16.92 16.66
CA VAL A 72 24.78 -15.50 16.43
C VAL A 72 23.50 -15.11 17.17
N ALA A 73 23.49 -13.99 17.87
CA ALA A 73 22.27 -13.38 18.40
C ALA A 73 21.81 -12.23 17.50
N VAL A 74 20.55 -12.22 17.09
CA VAL A 74 19.89 -11.11 16.40
C VAL A 74 18.89 -10.48 17.34
N VAL A 75 18.99 -9.19 17.57
CA VAL A 75 18.18 -8.47 18.58
C VAL A 75 17.17 -7.59 17.88
N GLY A 76 15.89 -7.95 17.95
CA GLY A 76 14.82 -7.20 17.29
C GLY A 76 13.58 -8.02 17.01
N GLY A 77 12.53 -7.36 16.51
CA GLY A 77 11.26 -8.00 16.14
C GLY A 77 10.62 -7.46 14.87
N GLY A 78 11.29 -6.55 14.13
CA GLY A 78 10.80 -6.06 12.84
C GLY A 78 11.28 -6.93 11.67
N ASN A 79 10.85 -6.58 10.46
CA ASN A 79 11.26 -7.29 9.23
C ASN A 79 12.79 -7.31 9.07
N SER A 80 13.51 -6.21 9.36
CA SER A 80 14.98 -6.18 9.34
C SER A 80 15.63 -7.20 10.28
N ALA A 81 14.98 -7.56 11.40
CA ALA A 81 15.45 -8.60 12.31
C ALA A 81 15.22 -10.01 11.73
N MET A 82 14.09 -10.25 11.05
CA MET A 82 13.82 -11.51 10.35
C MET A 82 14.83 -11.72 9.22
N ASP A 83 15.06 -10.70 8.41
CA ASP A 83 16.03 -10.74 7.31
C ASP A 83 17.45 -10.97 7.82
N SER A 84 17.84 -10.27 8.88
CA SER A 84 19.16 -10.46 9.52
C SER A 84 19.34 -11.88 10.04
N ALA A 85 18.33 -12.44 10.70
CA ALA A 85 18.40 -13.81 11.23
C ALA A 85 18.50 -14.85 10.11
N ARG A 86 17.73 -14.69 9.03
CA ARG A 86 17.76 -15.58 7.87
C ARG A 86 19.07 -15.47 7.09
N ALA A 87 19.60 -14.26 6.91
CA ALA A 87 20.89 -14.02 6.28
C ALA A 87 22.04 -14.61 7.11
N ALA A 88 22.05 -14.39 8.43
CA ALA A 88 23.02 -14.99 9.33
C ALA A 88 22.99 -16.52 9.28
N LYS A 89 21.80 -17.13 9.20
CA LYS A 89 21.64 -18.59 9.09
C LYS A 89 22.19 -19.17 7.80
N ARG A 90 22.19 -18.40 6.71
CA ARG A 90 22.78 -18.80 5.41
C ARG A 90 24.29 -18.61 5.37
N TYR A 91 24.86 -17.97 6.38
CA TYR A 91 26.27 -17.68 6.43
C TYR A 91 27.09 -18.95 6.74
N ALA A 92 28.15 -19.18 5.97
CA ALA A 92 28.95 -20.40 6.11
C ALA A 92 29.62 -20.45 7.49
N GLY A 93 29.42 -21.56 8.20
CA GLY A 93 29.99 -21.79 9.54
C GLY A 93 29.09 -21.37 10.71
N VAL A 94 27.93 -20.75 10.45
CA VAL A 94 26.91 -20.48 11.47
C VAL A 94 26.04 -21.72 11.67
N ASP A 95 25.96 -22.21 12.90
CA ASP A 95 25.10 -23.33 13.30
C ASP A 95 23.80 -22.81 13.94
N ASN A 96 23.94 -21.86 14.86
CA ASN A 96 22.85 -21.39 15.71
C ASN A 96 22.61 -19.89 15.48
N VAL A 97 21.34 -19.52 15.31
CA VAL A 97 20.92 -18.13 15.26
C VAL A 97 19.79 -17.96 16.26
N TYR A 98 19.99 -17.09 17.25
CA TYR A 98 18.99 -16.73 18.25
C TYR A 98 18.33 -15.42 17.86
N LEU A 99 17.02 -15.40 17.68
CA LEU A 99 16.25 -14.18 17.50
C LEU A 99 15.68 -13.74 18.84
N LEU A 100 16.24 -12.69 19.41
CA LEU A 100 15.90 -12.17 20.73
C LEU A 100 14.95 -10.98 20.60
N TYR A 101 13.77 -11.09 21.22
CA TYR A 101 12.80 -10.01 21.22
C TYR A 101 12.31 -9.72 22.64
N ARG A 102 12.25 -8.43 22.98
CA ARG A 102 11.83 -7.97 24.32
C ARG A 102 10.33 -8.10 24.60
N ARG A 103 9.51 -8.39 23.57
CA ARG A 103 8.07 -8.68 23.72
C ARG A 103 7.77 -10.10 23.26
N THR A 104 6.51 -10.49 23.31
CA THR A 104 6.01 -11.76 22.79
C THR A 104 5.90 -11.73 21.27
N LYS A 105 5.74 -12.92 20.67
CA LYS A 105 5.42 -13.08 19.24
C LYS A 105 4.22 -12.23 18.80
N ASP A 106 3.16 -12.17 19.61
CA ASP A 106 1.93 -11.46 19.24
C ASP A 106 2.12 -9.93 19.19
N GLU A 107 3.15 -9.40 19.84
CA GLU A 107 3.50 -7.98 19.85
C GLU A 107 4.60 -7.63 18.81
N MET A 108 4.94 -8.59 17.97
CA MET A 108 5.98 -8.47 16.95
C MET A 108 5.49 -7.59 15.78
N PRO A 109 6.26 -6.57 15.36
CA PRO A 109 5.88 -5.73 14.22
C PRO A 109 6.19 -6.37 12.86
N ALA A 110 7.00 -7.43 12.80
CA ALA A 110 7.27 -8.13 11.56
C ALA A 110 6.01 -8.81 11.00
N ASP A 111 5.96 -8.92 9.68
CA ASP A 111 4.93 -9.69 9.00
C ASP A 111 5.00 -11.16 9.44
N ILE A 112 3.84 -11.76 9.68
CA ILE A 112 3.76 -13.11 10.27
C ILE A 112 4.38 -14.16 9.35
N GLU A 113 4.30 -13.95 8.02
CA GLU A 113 4.93 -14.78 7.01
C GLU A 113 6.47 -14.75 7.11
N GLU A 114 7.07 -13.57 7.34
CA GLU A 114 8.51 -13.40 7.49
C GLU A 114 9.01 -14.10 8.77
N PHE A 115 8.26 -13.96 9.87
CA PHE A 115 8.56 -14.70 11.09
C PHE A 115 8.58 -16.22 10.85
N TYR A 116 7.55 -16.78 10.21
CA TYR A 116 7.51 -18.22 9.93
C TYR A 116 8.59 -18.67 8.95
N ALA A 117 8.98 -17.82 8.00
CA ALA A 117 10.11 -18.09 7.12
C ALA A 117 11.43 -18.20 7.93
N ALA A 118 11.65 -17.30 8.90
CA ALA A 118 12.82 -17.37 9.78
C ALA A 118 12.85 -18.65 10.63
N ILE A 119 11.72 -19.03 11.23
CA ILE A 119 11.61 -20.28 12.00
C ILE A 119 11.88 -21.50 11.11
N LYS A 120 11.35 -21.50 9.88
CA LYS A 120 11.59 -22.58 8.91
C LYS A 120 13.05 -22.70 8.50
N ASP A 121 13.77 -21.58 8.42
CA ASP A 121 15.22 -21.55 8.17
C ASP A 121 16.03 -22.10 9.38
N GLY A 122 15.39 -22.35 10.53
CA GLY A 122 15.99 -22.94 11.73
C GLY A 122 16.58 -21.90 12.70
N VAL A 123 15.98 -20.71 12.74
CA VAL A 123 16.24 -19.66 13.73
C VAL A 123 15.53 -20.01 15.05
N ASP A 124 16.24 -19.90 16.17
CA ASP A 124 15.71 -20.11 17.53
C ASP A 124 15.15 -18.79 18.09
N PHE A 125 13.83 -18.68 18.15
CA PHE A 125 13.16 -17.48 18.66
C PHE A 125 13.05 -17.50 20.19
N ARG A 126 13.53 -16.42 20.83
CA ARG A 126 13.44 -16.18 22.27
C ARG A 126 12.72 -14.86 22.54
N GLU A 127 11.47 -14.98 22.97
CA GLU A 127 10.68 -13.84 23.41
C GLU A 127 11.02 -13.41 24.85
N LEU A 128 10.57 -12.20 25.19
CA LEU A 128 10.72 -11.60 26.52
C LEU A 128 12.18 -11.55 27.00
N LEU A 129 13.13 -11.37 26.08
CA LEU A 129 14.55 -11.20 26.39
C LEU A 129 15.07 -9.88 25.84
N LEU A 130 15.76 -9.13 26.70
CA LEU A 130 16.50 -7.93 26.33
C LEU A 130 17.97 -8.11 26.68
N PRO A 131 18.88 -8.17 25.69
CA PRO A 131 20.32 -8.19 25.95
C PRO A 131 20.77 -6.94 26.70
N VAL A 132 21.59 -7.12 27.73
CA VAL A 132 22.11 -6.03 28.57
C VAL A 132 23.63 -6.04 28.70
N LYS A 133 24.27 -7.22 28.61
CA LYS A 133 25.74 -7.37 28.67
C LYS A 133 26.24 -8.41 27.67
N PHE A 134 27.40 -8.17 27.06
CA PHE A 134 28.09 -9.13 26.20
C PHE A 134 29.59 -9.14 26.49
N PHE A 135 30.05 -10.14 27.23
CA PHE A 135 31.45 -10.27 27.65
C PHE A 135 31.95 -11.69 27.44
N ASN A 136 33.17 -11.85 26.94
CA ASN A 136 33.83 -13.16 26.76
C ASN A 136 32.97 -14.22 26.05
N GLY A 137 32.17 -13.83 25.04
CA GLY A 137 31.29 -14.74 24.30
C GLY A 137 30.02 -15.17 25.05
N ILE A 138 29.68 -14.48 26.14
CA ILE A 138 28.45 -14.71 26.92
C ILE A 138 27.57 -13.46 26.82
N LEU A 139 26.38 -13.63 26.27
CA LEU A 139 25.34 -12.62 26.15
C LEU A 139 24.35 -12.78 27.31
N THR A 140 24.39 -11.86 28.28
CA THR A 140 23.44 -11.79 29.39
C THR A 140 22.20 -11.01 28.93
N CYS A 141 21.05 -11.65 29.03
CA CYS A 141 19.74 -11.11 28.70
C CYS A 141 18.90 -10.96 29.97
N GLN A 142 18.35 -9.77 30.18
CA GLN A 142 17.33 -9.50 31.17
C GLN A 142 16.00 -10.11 30.72
N LYS A 143 15.34 -10.89 31.58
CA LYS A 143 13.97 -11.33 31.30
C LYS A 143 13.01 -10.15 31.43
N MET A 144 12.04 -10.13 30.53
CA MET A 144 11.03 -9.09 30.45
C MET A 144 9.64 -9.66 30.75
N SER A 145 8.72 -8.80 31.13
CA SER A 145 7.29 -9.08 31.22
C SER A 145 6.50 -8.00 30.49
N LEU A 146 5.29 -8.35 30.05
CA LEU A 146 4.39 -7.41 29.42
C LEU A 146 3.47 -6.80 30.47
N GLY A 147 3.41 -5.47 30.49
CA GLY A 147 2.44 -4.69 31.24
C GLY A 147 1.20 -4.35 30.40
N ASP A 148 0.53 -3.28 30.84
CA ASP A 148 -0.63 -2.71 30.16
C ASP A 148 -0.25 -2.07 28.82
N ILE A 149 -1.28 -1.78 28.01
CA ILE A 149 -1.13 -1.08 26.74
C ILE A 149 -0.76 0.38 27.03
N GLY A 150 0.37 0.82 26.46
CA GLY A 150 0.87 2.17 26.58
C GLY A 150 0.20 3.15 25.63
N PRO A 151 0.57 4.45 25.70
CA PRO A 151 0.01 5.50 24.83
C PRO A 151 0.29 5.31 23.34
N ASP A 152 1.33 4.54 22.99
CA ASP A 152 1.69 4.18 21.62
C ASP A 152 0.85 3.01 21.07
N GLY A 153 -0.12 2.52 21.86
CA GLY A 153 -0.96 1.38 21.51
C GLY A 153 -0.26 0.03 21.67
N ARG A 154 0.99 -0.01 22.16
CA ARG A 154 1.76 -1.25 22.35
C ARG A 154 1.88 -1.59 23.82
N ARG A 155 2.06 -2.87 24.15
CA ARG A 155 2.31 -3.24 25.54
C ARG A 155 3.63 -2.66 26.05
N ILE A 156 3.56 -2.10 27.26
CA ILE A 156 4.72 -1.66 28.02
C ILE A 156 5.54 -2.90 28.39
N VAL A 157 6.86 -2.78 28.30
CA VAL A 157 7.79 -3.88 28.61
C VAL A 157 8.53 -3.54 29.89
N LEU A 158 8.46 -4.42 30.89
CA LEU A 158 9.05 -4.23 32.21
C LEU A 158 10.09 -5.31 32.50
N PRO A 159 11.26 -4.98 33.08
CA PRO A 159 12.21 -6.00 33.51
C PRO A 159 11.59 -6.85 34.63
N VAL A 160 11.89 -8.14 34.64
CA VAL A 160 11.59 -9.03 35.76
C VAL A 160 12.75 -9.00 36.74
N ASP A 161 12.50 -8.57 37.97
CA ASP A 161 13.54 -8.32 38.96
C ASP A 161 14.48 -9.51 39.16
N ASN A 162 15.78 -9.26 38.98
CA ASN A 162 16.88 -10.21 39.18
C ASN A 162 16.82 -11.49 38.33
N GLU A 163 16.03 -11.52 37.25
CA GLU A 163 15.99 -12.67 36.35
C GLU A 163 16.79 -12.43 35.07
N PHE A 164 17.91 -13.13 34.95
CA PHE A 164 18.79 -13.09 33.78
C PHE A 164 18.95 -14.49 33.15
N ILE A 165 19.17 -14.51 31.85
CA ILE A 165 19.55 -15.71 31.09
C ILE A 165 20.86 -15.40 30.36
N GLU A 166 21.76 -16.37 30.34
CA GLU A 166 23.01 -16.30 29.60
C GLU A 166 22.94 -17.17 28.35
N LEU A 167 23.38 -16.62 27.23
CA LEU A 167 23.52 -17.32 25.95
C LEU A 167 24.98 -17.26 25.50
N SER A 168 25.54 -18.41 25.13
CA SER A 168 26.87 -18.44 24.52
C SER A 168 26.75 -18.12 23.03
N VAL A 169 27.31 -16.99 22.62
CA VAL A 169 27.28 -16.49 21.24
C VAL A 169 28.61 -15.86 20.87
N ASP A 170 28.95 -15.94 19.60
CA ASP A 170 30.18 -15.39 19.05
C ASP A 170 29.99 -13.95 18.57
N SER A 171 28.78 -13.60 18.11
CA SER A 171 28.47 -12.26 17.63
C SER A 171 27.01 -11.85 17.89
N VAL A 172 26.77 -10.55 17.85
CA VAL A 172 25.44 -9.93 18.00
C VAL A 172 25.14 -9.06 16.78
N ILE A 173 23.93 -9.15 16.24
CA ILE A 173 23.40 -8.26 15.21
C ILE A 173 22.25 -7.46 15.82
N SER A 174 22.38 -6.15 15.85
CA SER A 174 21.38 -5.22 16.39
C SER A 174 20.40 -4.80 15.30
N ALA A 175 19.12 -5.19 15.45
CA ALA A 175 18.02 -4.89 14.54
C ALA A 175 16.86 -4.19 15.27
N ILE A 176 17.19 -3.20 16.11
CA ILE A 176 16.23 -2.52 17.01
C ILE A 176 15.61 -1.25 16.40
N GLY A 177 15.63 -1.15 15.07
CA GLY A 177 14.93 -0.13 14.31
C GLY A 177 15.82 0.96 13.72
N GLU A 178 15.20 1.67 12.80
CA GLU A 178 15.80 2.64 11.88
C GLU A 178 15.25 4.03 12.19
N GLN A 179 16.06 5.06 11.97
CA GLN A 179 15.74 6.46 12.23
C GLN A 179 16.10 7.32 11.02
N VAL A 180 15.32 8.36 10.85
CA VAL A 180 15.64 9.42 9.91
C VAL A 180 16.85 10.19 10.43
N ASP A 181 17.77 10.54 9.54
CA ASP A 181 18.88 11.43 9.85
C ASP A 181 18.36 12.86 10.11
N THR A 182 17.94 13.09 11.36
CA THR A 182 17.41 14.39 11.79
C THR A 182 18.46 15.49 11.78
N GLU A 183 19.75 15.15 11.93
CA GLU A 183 20.84 16.13 11.86
C GLU A 183 20.97 16.66 10.42
N PHE A 184 20.91 15.78 9.43
CA PHE A 184 20.86 16.16 8.02
C PHE A 184 19.66 17.08 7.73
N LEU A 185 18.47 16.72 8.22
CA LEU A 185 17.26 17.52 8.00
C LEU A 185 17.40 18.94 8.60
N ILE A 186 17.86 19.04 9.85
CA ILE A 186 18.06 20.32 10.54
C ILE A 186 19.13 21.17 9.83
N LYS A 187 20.25 20.56 9.42
CA LYS A 187 21.33 21.22 8.66
C LYS A 187 20.83 21.81 7.33
N ASN A 188 19.76 21.23 6.78
CA ASN A 188 19.13 21.65 5.53
C ASN A 188 17.89 22.54 5.71
N ASP A 189 17.70 23.13 6.89
CA ASP A 189 16.57 24.00 7.26
C ASP A 189 15.19 23.31 7.12
N ILE A 190 15.14 21.98 7.26
CA ILE A 190 13.89 21.22 7.24
C ILE A 190 13.36 21.12 8.67
N ALA A 191 12.19 21.71 8.91
CA ALA A 191 11.61 21.82 10.24
C ALA A 191 11.03 20.49 10.74
N ILE A 192 11.32 20.18 12.01
CA ILE A 192 10.87 18.97 12.71
C ILE A 192 10.19 19.38 14.01
N GLU A 193 9.03 18.82 14.30
CA GLU A 193 8.31 18.96 15.56
C GLU A 193 7.85 17.59 16.06
N ASN A 194 8.13 17.27 17.32
CA ASN A 194 7.79 15.97 17.93
C ASN A 194 8.24 14.76 17.09
N ASN A 195 9.47 14.80 16.57
CA ASN A 195 10.07 13.80 15.67
C ASN A 195 9.31 13.59 14.35
N LYS A 196 8.53 14.58 13.90
CA LYS A 196 7.85 14.56 12.60
C LYS A 196 8.23 15.77 11.77
N VAL A 197 8.48 15.55 10.49
CA VAL A 197 8.78 16.64 9.56
C VAL A 197 7.52 17.45 9.28
N ILE A 198 7.64 18.77 9.29
CA ILE A 198 6.52 19.67 9.00
C ILE A 198 6.43 19.89 7.48
N VAL A 199 5.31 19.46 6.90
CA VAL A 199 5.04 19.60 5.46
C VAL A 199 3.61 20.05 5.18
N THR A 200 3.40 20.60 3.98
CA THR A 200 2.06 20.84 3.40
C THR A 200 1.41 19.54 2.95
N SER A 201 0.13 19.59 2.53
CA SER A 201 -0.56 18.44 1.91
C SER A 201 0.07 17.95 0.61
N GLY A 202 0.92 18.76 -0.03
CA GLY A 202 1.69 18.40 -1.22
C GLY A 202 3.10 17.88 -0.89
N ASN A 203 3.37 17.52 0.36
CA ASN A 203 4.69 17.10 0.84
C ASN A 203 5.80 18.16 0.69
N GLU A 204 5.43 19.44 0.57
CA GLU A 204 6.38 20.55 0.56
C GLU A 204 6.76 20.95 1.98
N THR A 205 8.05 21.10 2.25
CA THR A 205 8.57 21.60 3.53
C THR A 205 8.28 23.11 3.69
N LEU A 206 8.64 23.70 4.84
CA LEU A 206 8.58 25.16 5.02
C LEU A 206 9.55 25.92 4.11
N GLN A 207 10.55 25.24 3.54
CA GLN A 207 11.47 25.82 2.59
C GLN A 207 10.87 25.75 1.18
N GLN A 208 10.71 26.90 0.54
CA GLN A 208 10.09 26.98 -0.79
C GLN A 208 10.79 26.06 -1.80
N ASN A 209 9.96 25.29 -2.53
CA ASN A 209 10.32 24.33 -3.56
C ASN A 209 11.19 23.15 -3.09
N VAL A 210 11.21 22.88 -1.78
CA VAL A 210 11.83 21.68 -1.22
C VAL A 210 10.74 20.77 -0.67
N PHE A 211 10.70 19.56 -1.22
CA PHE A 211 9.76 18.51 -0.92
C PHE A 211 10.48 17.35 -0.24
N ILE A 212 9.75 16.51 0.48
CA ILE A 212 10.29 15.35 1.19
C ILE A 212 9.27 14.20 1.17
N GLY A 213 9.73 12.95 1.13
CA GLY A 213 8.82 11.81 1.16
C GLY A 213 9.50 10.48 1.40
N GLY A 214 8.69 9.43 1.52
CA GLY A 214 9.14 8.11 1.95
C GLY A 214 9.57 8.10 3.41
N ASP A 215 10.52 7.23 3.75
CA ASP A 215 10.92 7.07 5.14
C ASP A 215 11.51 8.35 5.76
N ALA A 216 12.12 9.22 4.95
CA ALA A 216 12.60 10.51 5.41
C ALA A 216 11.48 11.44 5.94
N LEU A 217 10.24 11.24 5.47
CA LEU A 217 9.05 11.96 5.96
C LEU A 217 8.35 11.20 7.10
N ARG A 218 8.22 9.88 6.98
CA ARG A 218 7.35 9.05 7.84
C ARG A 218 8.07 8.33 8.98
N GLY A 219 9.39 8.22 8.89
CA GLY A 219 10.11 7.11 9.50
C GLY A 219 9.94 5.82 8.69
N PRO A 220 10.54 4.70 9.13
CA PRO A 220 10.49 3.42 8.40
C PRO A 220 9.06 3.01 8.05
N SER A 221 8.80 2.84 6.76
CA SER A 221 7.48 2.60 6.19
C SER A 221 7.53 1.58 5.05
N THR A 222 6.39 1.29 4.43
CA THR A 222 6.36 0.37 3.29
C THR A 222 6.80 1.06 1.99
N VAL A 223 7.29 0.26 1.04
CA VAL A 223 7.65 0.73 -0.31
C VAL A 223 6.46 1.44 -0.98
N VAL A 224 5.24 0.97 -0.75
CA VAL A 224 4.02 1.54 -1.35
C VAL A 224 3.73 2.94 -0.81
N GLU A 225 3.91 3.15 0.49
CA GLU A 225 3.75 4.47 1.12
C GLU A 225 4.81 5.45 0.60
N SER A 226 6.05 4.99 0.44
CA SER A 226 7.14 5.80 -0.14
C SER A 226 6.86 6.21 -1.58
N ILE A 227 6.30 5.31 -2.40
CA ILE A 227 5.87 5.63 -3.77
C ILE A 227 4.72 6.65 -3.76
N ALA A 228 3.77 6.51 -2.84
CA ALA A 228 2.64 7.42 -2.71
C ALA A 228 3.11 8.85 -2.39
N ASP A 229 4.10 9.00 -1.50
CA ASP A 229 4.67 10.32 -1.18
C ASP A 229 5.37 10.98 -2.37
N GLY A 230 6.11 10.19 -3.16
CA GLY A 230 6.74 10.67 -4.40
C GLY A 230 5.70 11.18 -5.40
N LYS A 231 4.55 10.48 -5.51
CA LYS A 231 3.44 10.92 -6.36
C LYS A 231 2.82 12.23 -5.87
N ILE A 232 2.55 12.35 -4.56
CA ILE A 232 1.99 13.57 -3.96
C ILE A 232 2.90 14.78 -4.24
N ALA A 233 4.20 14.62 -4.03
CA ALA A 233 5.17 15.69 -4.32
C ALA A 233 5.22 16.03 -5.82
N ALA A 234 5.20 15.03 -6.70
CA ALA A 234 5.19 15.25 -8.15
C ALA A 234 3.93 16.03 -8.59
N ASP A 235 2.75 15.66 -8.11
CA ASP A 235 1.48 16.33 -8.44
C ASP A 235 1.49 17.80 -7.96
N ALA A 236 2.08 18.07 -6.79
CA ALA A 236 2.26 19.43 -6.28
C ALA A 236 3.22 20.26 -7.14
N ILE A 237 4.34 19.68 -7.61
CA ILE A 237 5.31 20.35 -8.50
C ILE A 237 4.67 20.66 -9.87
N ILE A 238 3.97 19.71 -10.47
CA ILE A 238 3.24 19.89 -11.75
C ILE A 238 2.24 21.05 -11.63
N SER A 239 1.49 21.07 -10.52
CA SER A 239 0.51 22.13 -10.24
C SER A 239 1.18 23.50 -10.14
N LYS A 240 2.33 23.61 -9.45
CA LYS A 240 3.09 24.86 -9.33
C LYS A 240 3.61 25.39 -10.66
N GLU A 241 4.02 24.50 -11.55
CA GLU A 241 4.50 24.89 -12.88
C GLU A 241 3.38 25.24 -13.85
N ASN A 242 2.11 25.13 -13.42
CA ASN A 242 0.95 25.25 -14.29
C ASN A 242 1.07 24.34 -15.53
N ILE A 243 1.77 23.20 -15.37
CA ILE A 243 1.82 22.18 -16.41
C ILE A 243 0.41 21.59 -16.43
N ALA A 244 -0.25 21.66 -17.59
CA ALA A 244 -1.59 21.12 -17.77
C ALA A 244 -1.63 19.71 -17.17
N ASP A 245 -2.50 19.54 -16.17
CA ASP A 245 -2.67 18.35 -15.34
C ASP A 245 -2.42 17.06 -16.14
N LEU A 246 -1.21 16.52 -16.01
CA LEU A 246 -0.78 15.34 -16.75
C LEU A 246 -1.65 14.13 -16.35
N SER A 247 -2.11 14.11 -15.09
CA SER A 247 -3.01 13.07 -14.58
C SER A 247 -4.38 13.12 -15.25
N LYS A 248 -4.91 14.32 -15.54
CA LYS A 248 -6.15 14.46 -16.31
C LYS A 248 -5.96 14.24 -17.80
N LYS A 249 -4.78 14.52 -18.38
CA LYS A 249 -4.55 14.24 -19.81
C LYS A 249 -4.61 12.75 -20.12
N ASP A 250 -4.06 11.88 -19.26
CA ASP A 250 -4.12 10.43 -19.49
C ASP A 250 -5.43 9.79 -19.01
N LEU A 251 -6.05 10.30 -17.94
CA LEU A 251 -7.40 9.86 -17.59
C LEU A 251 -8.38 10.27 -18.68
N ASN A 252 -8.40 11.52 -19.13
CA ASN A 252 -9.36 11.96 -20.15
C ASN A 252 -9.10 11.39 -21.55
N ASN A 253 -7.89 10.89 -21.84
CA ASN A 253 -7.55 10.21 -23.10
C ASN A 253 -7.63 8.67 -23.03
N PHE A 254 -8.11 8.09 -21.93
CA PHE A 254 -8.36 6.65 -21.89
C PHE A 254 -9.45 6.29 -22.90
N SER A 255 -9.08 5.52 -23.92
CA SER A 255 -10.03 4.79 -24.76
C SER A 255 -9.97 3.32 -24.36
N PHE A 256 -11.11 2.71 -24.08
CA PHE A 256 -11.16 1.27 -23.86
C PHE A 256 -10.55 0.51 -25.05
N ASP A 257 -9.42 -0.16 -24.82
CA ASP A 257 -8.76 -1.03 -25.78
C ASP A 257 -8.95 -2.50 -25.35
N GLN A 258 -9.70 -3.24 -26.16
CA GLN A 258 -10.01 -4.64 -25.90
C GLN A 258 -8.77 -5.53 -25.86
N LYS A 259 -7.73 -5.23 -26.66
CA LYS A 259 -6.49 -6.00 -26.70
C LYS A 259 -5.72 -5.81 -25.39
N PHE A 260 -5.51 -4.57 -24.97
CA PHE A 260 -4.85 -4.28 -23.69
C PHE A 260 -5.63 -4.86 -22.51
N TYR A 261 -6.96 -4.71 -22.48
CA TYR A 261 -7.79 -5.30 -21.44
C TYR A 261 -7.59 -6.83 -21.37
N SER A 262 -7.68 -7.53 -22.50
CA SER A 262 -7.51 -9.00 -22.54
C SER A 262 -6.10 -9.43 -22.12
N GLU A 263 -5.07 -8.67 -22.47
CA GLU A 263 -3.68 -8.91 -22.07
C GLU A 263 -3.52 -8.79 -20.54
N TYR A 264 -3.94 -7.68 -19.94
CA TYR A 264 -3.82 -7.44 -18.51
C TYR A 264 -4.74 -8.33 -17.66
N VAL A 265 -5.93 -8.72 -18.14
CA VAL A 265 -6.75 -9.74 -17.45
C VAL A 265 -6.01 -11.08 -17.47
N GLY A 266 -5.37 -11.42 -18.59
CA GLY A 266 -4.61 -12.66 -18.75
C GLY A 266 -3.32 -12.73 -17.93
N THR A 267 -2.84 -11.63 -17.34
CA THR A 267 -1.71 -11.62 -16.40
C THR A 267 -2.14 -11.81 -14.95
N LYS A 268 -3.43 -11.59 -14.62
CA LYS A 268 -3.93 -11.79 -13.25
C LYS A 268 -3.74 -13.23 -12.78
N GLY A 269 -3.28 -13.40 -11.54
CA GLY A 269 -3.05 -14.71 -10.93
C GLY A 269 -1.82 -15.46 -11.44
N LYS A 270 -1.08 -14.92 -12.43
CA LYS A 270 0.22 -15.47 -12.85
C LYS A 270 1.31 -14.95 -11.91
N ILE A 271 1.57 -15.70 -10.85
CA ILE A 271 2.69 -15.43 -9.95
C ILE A 271 3.86 -16.34 -10.40
N SER A 272 4.92 -15.74 -10.93
CA SER A 272 6.19 -16.44 -11.08
C SER A 272 6.88 -16.50 -9.71
N GLY A 273 7.25 -17.70 -9.26
CA GLY A 273 8.07 -17.88 -8.05
C GLY A 273 9.57 -17.65 -8.29
N GLN A 274 9.97 -17.35 -9.52
CA GLN A 274 11.36 -17.06 -9.89
C GLN A 274 11.47 -15.60 -10.31
N ILE A 275 12.32 -14.85 -9.61
CA ILE A 275 12.75 -13.52 -10.02
C ILE A 275 13.66 -13.72 -11.24
N HIS A 276 13.21 -13.31 -12.41
CA HIS A 276 14.03 -13.38 -13.62
C HIS A 276 15.20 -12.38 -13.50
N PRO A 277 16.42 -12.73 -13.95
CA PRO A 277 17.58 -11.82 -13.86
C PRO A 277 17.38 -10.50 -14.62
N ASP A 278 16.56 -10.53 -15.68
CA ASP A 278 16.13 -9.33 -16.38
C ASP A 278 14.92 -8.70 -15.69
N LEU A 279 15.18 -7.66 -14.90
CA LEU A 279 14.16 -6.87 -14.21
C LEU A 279 13.17 -6.19 -15.17
N THR A 280 13.47 -6.10 -16.47
CA THR A 280 12.55 -5.60 -17.49
C THR A 280 11.34 -6.53 -17.67
N GLU A 281 11.54 -7.83 -17.53
CA GLU A 281 10.46 -8.82 -17.61
C GLU A 281 9.54 -8.72 -16.39
N GLU A 282 10.12 -8.55 -15.20
CA GLU A 282 9.35 -8.33 -13.96
C GLU A 282 8.56 -7.01 -14.03
N ALA A 283 9.18 -5.93 -14.52
CA ALA A 283 8.47 -4.67 -14.77
C ALA A 283 7.32 -4.82 -15.80
N GLY A 284 7.47 -5.73 -16.76
CA GLY A 284 6.44 -6.10 -17.74
C GLY A 284 5.23 -6.82 -17.12
N ARG A 285 5.31 -7.31 -15.88
CA ARG A 285 4.18 -7.89 -15.14
C ARG A 285 3.24 -6.85 -14.53
N CYS A 286 3.48 -5.55 -14.73
CA CYS A 286 2.57 -4.50 -14.28
C CYS A 286 1.12 -4.81 -14.71
N LEU A 287 0.18 -4.81 -13.77
CA LEU A 287 -1.22 -5.15 -14.03
C LEU A 287 -2.03 -4.03 -14.71
N GLY A 288 -1.39 -2.89 -15.03
CA GLY A 288 -2.07 -1.76 -15.67
C GLY A 288 -3.30 -1.32 -14.88
N CYS A 289 -3.15 -1.02 -13.58
CA CYS A 289 -4.28 -0.71 -12.68
C CYS A 289 -5.12 0.50 -13.15
N ASN A 290 -4.55 1.36 -14.01
CA ASN A 290 -5.23 2.45 -14.69
C ASN A 290 -6.13 1.98 -15.85
N TYR A 291 -5.97 0.75 -16.33
CA TYR A 291 -6.68 0.12 -17.45
C TYR A 291 -7.72 -0.91 -17.02
N ILE A 292 -7.47 -1.62 -15.91
CA ILE A 292 -8.41 -2.57 -15.33
C ILE A 292 -8.74 -2.13 -13.91
N CYS A 293 -9.97 -1.66 -13.67
CA CYS A 293 -10.48 -1.56 -12.31
C CYS A 293 -11.90 -2.13 -12.16
N ASN A 294 -11.94 -3.41 -11.77
CA ASN A 294 -13.15 -4.12 -11.32
C ASN A 294 -12.94 -4.68 -9.90
N LYS A 295 -12.11 -4.02 -9.09
CA LYS A 295 -11.72 -4.56 -7.77
C LYS A 295 -12.93 -4.79 -6.87
N CYS A 296 -13.91 -3.89 -6.97
CA CYS A 296 -15.20 -4.01 -6.28
C CYS A 296 -16.00 -5.28 -6.62
N VAL A 297 -15.86 -5.81 -7.84
CA VAL A 297 -16.44 -7.08 -8.28
C VAL A 297 -15.67 -8.25 -7.70
N GLU A 298 -14.33 -8.19 -7.73
CA GLU A 298 -13.46 -9.26 -7.25
C GLU A 298 -13.51 -9.46 -5.73
N VAL A 299 -13.54 -8.37 -4.97
CA VAL A 299 -13.49 -8.41 -3.50
C VAL A 299 -14.86 -8.55 -2.86
N CYS A 300 -15.95 -8.50 -3.65
CA CYS A 300 -17.29 -8.62 -3.12
C CYS A 300 -17.60 -10.10 -2.83
N PRO A 301 -17.71 -10.51 -1.55
CA PRO A 301 -17.95 -11.90 -1.20
C PRO A 301 -19.34 -12.38 -1.68
N ASN A 302 -20.30 -11.46 -1.77
CA ASN A 302 -21.68 -11.76 -2.15
C ASN A 302 -21.96 -11.56 -3.65
N ARG A 303 -20.94 -11.15 -4.44
CA ARG A 303 -21.10 -10.80 -5.86
C ARG A 303 -22.17 -9.72 -6.12
N ALA A 304 -22.34 -8.81 -5.16
CA ALA A 304 -23.26 -7.68 -5.23
C ALA A 304 -22.78 -6.57 -6.16
N ASN A 305 -21.49 -6.49 -6.49
CA ASN A 305 -21.03 -5.64 -7.59
C ASN A 305 -20.76 -6.54 -8.80
N ILE A 306 -21.34 -6.18 -9.94
CA ILE A 306 -21.15 -6.91 -11.20
C ILE A 306 -20.65 -5.98 -12.30
N GLU A 307 -19.96 -6.57 -13.26
CA GLU A 307 -19.52 -5.92 -14.48
C GLU A 307 -20.57 -6.12 -15.58
N ILE A 308 -21.04 -5.01 -16.15
CA ILE A 308 -21.92 -4.94 -17.32
C ILE A 308 -21.12 -4.31 -18.45
N LYS A 309 -20.89 -5.06 -19.52
CA LYS A 309 -20.24 -4.55 -20.72
C LYS A 309 -21.24 -3.81 -21.60
N SER A 310 -21.00 -2.53 -21.90
CA SER A 310 -21.80 -1.71 -22.81
C SER A 310 -20.93 -1.15 -23.94
N ASP A 311 -21.41 -1.29 -25.18
CA ASP A 311 -20.76 -0.73 -26.38
C ASP A 311 -21.19 0.72 -26.69
N SER A 312 -21.96 1.34 -25.79
CA SER A 312 -22.47 2.69 -26.00
C SER A 312 -21.35 3.74 -25.96
N ALA A 313 -21.34 4.61 -26.96
CA ALA A 313 -20.35 5.69 -27.09
C ALA A 313 -20.42 6.75 -25.97
N ILE A 314 -21.48 6.73 -25.14
CA ILE A 314 -21.59 7.60 -23.96
C ILE A 314 -20.60 7.21 -22.85
N PHE A 315 -20.09 5.97 -22.89
CA PHE A 315 -19.12 5.49 -21.93
C PHE A 315 -17.70 5.54 -22.49
N ARG A 316 -16.80 6.04 -21.65
CA ARG A 316 -15.36 5.99 -21.91
C ARG A 316 -14.79 4.57 -21.74
N ASP A 317 -15.30 3.86 -20.73
CA ASP A 317 -14.99 2.46 -20.45
C ASP A 317 -16.17 1.59 -20.89
N LYS A 318 -15.94 0.47 -21.55
CA LYS A 318 -17.04 -0.44 -21.89
C LYS A 318 -17.55 -1.19 -20.68
N ASN A 319 -16.73 -1.37 -19.66
CA ASN A 319 -17.07 -2.12 -18.46
C ASN A 319 -17.66 -1.17 -17.42
N GLN A 320 -18.96 -1.30 -17.21
CA GLN A 320 -19.70 -0.53 -16.22
C GLN A 320 -19.97 -1.39 -14.99
N ILE A 321 -19.89 -0.81 -13.81
CA ILE A 321 -20.21 -1.53 -12.57
C ILE A 321 -21.64 -1.21 -12.15
N VAL A 322 -22.42 -2.26 -11.93
CA VAL A 322 -23.77 -2.18 -11.37
C VAL A 322 -23.76 -2.86 -10.01
N HIS A 323 -24.35 -2.18 -9.03
CA HIS A 323 -24.55 -2.71 -7.69
C HIS A 323 -25.92 -3.40 -7.61
N LEU A 324 -25.97 -4.59 -7.04
CA LEU A 324 -27.17 -5.40 -6.83
C LEU A 324 -27.52 -5.34 -5.35
N ASP A 325 -28.53 -4.54 -5.03
CA ASP A 325 -28.90 -4.24 -3.65
C ASP A 325 -29.22 -5.51 -2.83
N ALA A 326 -30.01 -6.40 -3.43
CA ALA A 326 -30.47 -7.64 -2.79
C ALA A 326 -29.35 -8.62 -2.39
N LEU A 327 -28.16 -8.50 -2.97
CA LEU A 327 -27.02 -9.35 -2.62
C LEU A 327 -26.07 -8.67 -1.63
N CYS A 328 -26.21 -7.37 -1.41
CA CYS A 328 -25.31 -6.61 -0.56
C CYS A 328 -25.68 -6.79 0.92
N ASN A 329 -24.66 -6.99 1.75
CA ASN A 329 -24.79 -6.95 3.21
C ASN A 329 -23.98 -5.80 3.82
N GLU A 330 -23.57 -4.84 3.00
CA GLU A 330 -22.80 -3.65 3.38
C GLU A 330 -21.51 -3.96 4.17
N CYS A 331 -20.84 -5.09 3.91
CA CYS A 331 -19.58 -5.44 4.58
C CYS A 331 -18.41 -4.47 4.33
N GLY A 332 -18.54 -3.52 3.41
CA GLY A 332 -17.53 -2.48 3.16
C GLY A 332 -16.32 -2.92 2.33
N ASN A 333 -16.14 -4.19 2.00
CA ASN A 333 -14.97 -4.67 1.23
C ASN A 333 -14.71 -3.86 -0.04
N CYS A 334 -15.75 -3.58 -0.83
CA CYS A 334 -15.58 -2.84 -2.07
C CYS A 334 -15.15 -1.38 -1.88
N GLU A 335 -15.40 -0.80 -0.70
CA GLU A 335 -14.92 0.53 -0.27
C GLU A 335 -13.48 0.42 0.23
N THR A 336 -13.20 -0.51 1.16
CA THR A 336 -11.87 -0.74 1.73
C THR A 336 -10.81 -1.03 0.66
N PHE A 337 -11.15 -1.84 -0.34
CA PHE A 337 -10.22 -2.22 -1.42
C PHE A 337 -10.31 -1.32 -2.65
N CYS A 338 -11.03 -0.19 -2.60
CA CYS A 338 -11.15 0.71 -3.72
C CYS A 338 -9.86 1.53 -3.91
N PRO A 339 -9.13 1.38 -5.03
CA PRO A 339 -7.89 2.14 -5.26
C PRO A 339 -8.16 3.63 -5.53
N TYR A 340 -9.42 4.00 -5.71
CA TYR A 340 -9.87 5.37 -5.97
C TYR A 340 -10.59 6.01 -4.76
N GLN A 341 -10.51 5.39 -3.58
CA GLN A 341 -11.17 5.87 -2.35
C GLN A 341 -12.70 6.07 -2.48
N GLY A 342 -13.35 5.34 -3.38
CA GLY A 342 -14.81 5.35 -3.53
C GLY A 342 -15.48 4.24 -2.73
N ALA A 343 -16.79 4.34 -2.54
CA ALA A 343 -17.65 3.33 -1.92
C ALA A 343 -18.63 2.71 -2.94
N PRO A 344 -18.23 1.69 -3.73
CA PRO A 344 -19.02 1.17 -4.85
C PRO A 344 -20.45 0.74 -4.50
N TYR A 345 -20.67 0.11 -3.34
CA TYR A 345 -22.00 -0.27 -2.87
C TYR A 345 -22.94 0.90 -2.55
N LYS A 346 -22.40 2.13 -2.39
CA LYS A 346 -23.15 3.37 -2.16
C LYS A 346 -23.24 4.25 -3.40
N GLU A 347 -22.17 4.25 -4.21
CA GLU A 347 -21.96 5.25 -5.26
C GLU A 347 -22.29 4.74 -6.67
N LYS A 348 -22.18 3.43 -6.91
CA LYS A 348 -22.48 2.87 -8.24
C LYS A 348 -23.98 2.76 -8.44
N LEU A 349 -24.37 2.75 -9.72
CA LEU A 349 -25.77 2.62 -10.11
C LEU A 349 -26.33 1.31 -9.54
N THR A 350 -27.39 1.42 -8.74
CA THR A 350 -27.99 0.27 -8.06
C THR A 350 -29.17 -0.29 -8.86
N LEU A 351 -29.19 -1.59 -9.08
CA LEU A 351 -30.38 -2.34 -9.43
C LEU A 351 -31.05 -2.84 -8.14
N PHE A 352 -32.26 -2.37 -7.90
CA PHE A 352 -33.07 -2.77 -6.75
C PHE A 352 -34.04 -3.89 -7.16
N TRP A 353 -34.34 -4.76 -6.19
CA TRP A 353 -35.22 -5.90 -6.38
C TRP A 353 -36.70 -5.51 -6.46
N ASP A 354 -37.10 -4.52 -5.66
CA ASP A 354 -38.46 -4.03 -5.58
C ASP A 354 -38.53 -2.55 -5.15
N GLU A 355 -39.76 -2.04 -5.13
CA GLU A 355 -40.08 -0.67 -4.72
C GLU A 355 -39.67 -0.38 -3.27
N LYS A 356 -39.75 -1.37 -2.39
CA LYS A 356 -39.47 -1.19 -0.96
C LYS A 356 -37.98 -0.94 -0.74
N GLU A 357 -37.12 -1.75 -1.34
CA GLU A 357 -35.67 -1.56 -1.28
C GLU A 357 -35.24 -0.24 -1.95
N PHE A 358 -35.85 0.09 -3.10
CA PHE A 358 -35.61 1.35 -3.79
C PHE A 358 -35.92 2.58 -2.91
N ILE A 359 -37.05 2.57 -2.18
CA ILE A 359 -37.45 3.64 -1.26
C ILE A 359 -36.53 3.73 -0.04
N ASN A 360 -36.11 2.59 0.51
CA ASN A 360 -35.29 2.54 1.73
C ASN A 360 -33.83 2.89 1.49
N SER A 361 -33.35 2.79 0.26
CA SER A 361 -31.99 3.17 -0.12
C SER A 361 -31.88 4.65 -0.50
N GLY A 362 -30.70 5.23 -0.30
CA GLY A 362 -30.32 6.56 -0.81
C GLY A 362 -29.63 6.53 -2.17
N ASN A 363 -29.30 5.34 -2.70
CA ASN A 363 -28.48 5.24 -3.91
C ASN A 363 -29.24 5.68 -5.16
N ASP A 364 -28.52 6.19 -6.14
CA ASP A 364 -29.05 6.31 -7.50
C ASP A 364 -29.17 4.92 -8.14
N GLY A 365 -30.28 4.68 -8.83
CA GLY A 365 -30.60 3.33 -9.29
C GLY A 365 -31.99 3.21 -9.85
N PHE A 366 -32.43 1.97 -10.06
CA PHE A 366 -33.71 1.66 -10.67
C PHE A 366 -34.19 0.26 -10.29
N TYR A 367 -35.48 0.01 -10.45
CA TYR A 367 -36.07 -1.33 -10.40
C TYR A 367 -37.10 -1.51 -11.51
N PHE A 368 -37.35 -2.78 -11.87
CA PHE A 368 -38.37 -3.13 -12.85
C PHE A 368 -39.69 -3.42 -12.16
N ARG A 369 -40.74 -2.71 -12.56
CA ARG A 369 -42.10 -2.98 -12.10
C ARG A 369 -42.74 -4.04 -12.99
N LYS A 370 -43.20 -5.15 -12.40
CA LYS A 370 -43.97 -6.18 -13.12
C LYS A 370 -45.39 -5.67 -13.41
N ASN A 371 -45.64 -5.10 -14.60
CA ASN A 371 -46.98 -4.78 -15.11
C ASN A 371 -47.31 -5.65 -16.34
N GLY A 372 -48.49 -6.27 -16.36
CA GLY A 372 -48.87 -7.39 -17.24
C GLY A 372 -48.81 -7.19 -18.77
N THR A 373 -48.35 -6.04 -19.29
CA THR A 373 -48.18 -5.79 -20.74
C THR A 373 -46.92 -5.00 -21.10
N GLY A 374 -46.02 -4.69 -20.16
CA GLY A 374 -44.76 -3.98 -20.44
C GLY A 374 -43.87 -3.76 -19.21
N SER A 375 -42.59 -3.48 -19.44
CA SER A 375 -41.60 -3.18 -18.38
C SER A 375 -41.61 -1.67 -18.06
N GLU A 376 -42.40 -1.27 -17.06
CA GLU A 376 -42.27 0.05 -16.44
C GLU A 376 -41.05 0.03 -15.52
N ILE A 377 -40.21 1.06 -15.60
CA ILE A 377 -39.03 1.19 -14.76
C ILE A 377 -39.15 2.50 -13.99
N GLU A 378 -39.03 2.39 -12.68
CA GLU A 378 -38.87 3.54 -11.82
C GLU A 378 -37.39 3.68 -11.46
N PHE A 379 -36.90 4.92 -11.48
CA PHE A 379 -35.49 5.21 -11.28
C PHE A 379 -35.30 6.43 -10.38
N ARG A 380 -34.11 6.59 -9.82
CA ARG A 380 -33.64 7.77 -9.09
C ARG A 380 -32.25 8.14 -9.59
N VAL A 381 -32.09 9.41 -9.97
CA VAL A 381 -30.78 10.00 -10.31
C VAL A 381 -30.65 11.35 -9.61
N ASN A 382 -29.55 11.56 -8.88
CA ASN A 382 -29.31 12.76 -8.08
C ASN A 382 -30.51 13.10 -7.18
N MET A 383 -31.03 12.09 -6.48
CA MET A 383 -32.20 12.21 -5.58
C MET A 383 -33.53 12.56 -6.27
N LYS A 384 -33.59 12.61 -7.61
CA LYS A 384 -34.82 12.88 -8.36
C LYS A 384 -35.43 11.58 -8.88
N PRO A 385 -36.63 11.19 -8.43
CA PRO A 385 -37.31 10.02 -8.96
C PRO A 385 -37.90 10.31 -10.35
N GLY A 386 -38.03 9.27 -11.16
CA GLY A 386 -38.71 9.34 -12.44
C GLY A 386 -39.19 7.98 -12.90
N LYS A 387 -39.95 7.96 -14.00
CA LYS A 387 -40.49 6.76 -14.61
C LYS A 387 -40.22 6.75 -16.10
N ILE A 388 -39.84 5.58 -16.62
CA ILE A 388 -39.64 5.35 -18.05
C ILE A 388 -40.32 4.05 -18.46
N THR A 389 -40.64 3.97 -19.75
CA THR A 389 -41.17 2.79 -20.39
C THR A 389 -40.40 2.54 -21.68
N PHE A 390 -40.06 1.29 -21.93
CA PHE A 390 -39.49 0.85 -23.21
C PHE A 390 -40.56 0.16 -24.05
N ASP A 391 -40.52 0.36 -25.37
CA ASP A 391 -41.34 -0.39 -26.30
C ASP A 391 -40.79 -1.81 -26.53
N GLU A 392 -41.50 -2.62 -27.33
CA GLU A 392 -41.09 -3.99 -27.67
C GLU A 392 -39.74 -4.06 -28.40
N LYS A 393 -39.25 -2.95 -28.94
CA LYS A 393 -37.94 -2.83 -29.62
C LYS A 393 -36.85 -2.31 -28.68
N GLY A 394 -37.17 -2.00 -27.42
CA GLY A 394 -36.24 -1.47 -26.43
C GLY A 394 -35.98 0.04 -26.58
N GLU A 395 -36.84 0.77 -27.27
CA GLU A 395 -36.77 2.23 -27.41
C GLU A 395 -37.63 2.95 -26.37
N LEU A 396 -37.14 4.11 -25.93
CA LEU A 396 -37.77 4.89 -24.87
C LEU A 396 -39.07 5.53 -25.40
N VAL A 397 -40.21 5.27 -24.75
CA VAL A 397 -41.53 5.72 -25.23
C VAL A 397 -41.87 7.14 -24.75
N ASN A 398 -41.37 7.54 -23.57
CA ASN A 398 -41.70 8.82 -22.94
C ASN A 398 -40.45 9.72 -22.80
N SER A 399 -40.56 10.99 -23.19
CA SER A 399 -39.49 11.99 -23.00
C SER A 399 -39.51 12.53 -21.58
N PHE A 400 -38.44 12.28 -20.80
CA PHE A 400 -38.21 12.88 -19.49
C PHE A 400 -37.17 13.99 -19.64
N THR A 401 -37.51 15.22 -19.22
CA THR A 401 -36.55 16.35 -19.23
C THR A 401 -35.82 16.36 -17.88
N ILE A 402 -34.52 16.09 -17.88
CA ILE A 402 -33.70 16.03 -16.65
C ILE A 402 -32.56 17.03 -16.77
N GLU A 403 -32.30 17.79 -15.70
CA GLU A 403 -31.24 18.80 -15.57
C GLU A 403 -29.79 18.24 -15.63
N ASN A 404 -29.59 16.99 -16.11
CA ASN A 404 -28.28 16.39 -16.32
C ASN A 404 -28.40 15.23 -17.33
N GLU A 405 -28.43 15.56 -18.63
CA GLU A 405 -28.61 14.61 -19.73
C GLU A 405 -27.57 13.47 -19.72
N GLU A 406 -26.34 13.73 -19.26
CA GLU A 406 -25.26 12.74 -19.34
C GLU A 406 -25.43 11.58 -18.36
N LYS A 407 -25.64 11.85 -17.06
CA LYS A 407 -25.79 10.78 -16.05
C LYS A 407 -27.06 9.96 -16.30
N PHE A 408 -28.14 10.63 -16.69
CA PHE A 408 -29.36 9.96 -17.09
C PHE A 408 -29.15 9.09 -18.34
N GLY A 409 -28.52 9.63 -19.39
CA GLY A 409 -28.20 8.87 -20.60
C GLY A 409 -27.36 7.63 -20.33
N LYS A 410 -26.37 7.75 -19.42
CA LYS A 410 -25.56 6.60 -18.97
C LYS A 410 -26.41 5.54 -18.28
N MET A 411 -27.27 5.92 -17.34
CA MET A 411 -28.18 4.99 -16.68
C MET A 411 -29.10 4.29 -17.69
N ILE A 412 -29.71 5.03 -18.62
CA ILE A 412 -30.55 4.46 -19.68
C ILE A 412 -29.77 3.45 -20.52
N SER A 413 -28.53 3.76 -20.88
CA SER A 413 -27.67 2.85 -21.62
C SER A 413 -27.39 1.56 -20.86
N VAL A 414 -27.15 1.62 -19.55
CA VAL A 414 -26.97 0.43 -18.69
C VAL A 414 -28.28 -0.37 -18.57
N ILE A 415 -29.41 0.28 -18.41
CA ILE A 415 -30.73 -0.37 -18.36
C ILE A 415 -31.01 -1.13 -19.65
N LYS A 416 -30.77 -0.50 -20.82
CA LYS A 416 -30.92 -1.15 -22.13
C LYS A 416 -30.02 -2.38 -22.24
N GLU A 417 -28.77 -2.25 -21.79
CA GLU A 417 -27.79 -3.35 -21.80
C GLU A 417 -28.25 -4.53 -20.93
N ILE A 418 -28.71 -4.26 -19.70
CA ILE A 418 -29.23 -5.28 -18.79
C ILE A 418 -30.45 -5.97 -19.38
N ASN A 419 -31.41 -5.20 -19.88
CA ASN A 419 -32.64 -5.74 -20.47
C ASN A 419 -32.38 -6.60 -21.71
N LYS A 420 -31.29 -6.35 -22.45
CA LYS A 420 -30.93 -7.10 -23.64
C LYS A 420 -30.08 -8.33 -23.35
N ASN A 421 -29.03 -8.17 -22.55
CA ASN A 421 -27.95 -9.16 -22.43
C ASN A 421 -27.81 -9.76 -21.02
N TYR A 422 -28.45 -9.16 -20.00
CA TYR A 422 -28.33 -9.59 -18.60
C TYR A 422 -29.69 -9.79 -17.92
N GLN A 423 -30.69 -10.27 -18.67
CA GLN A 423 -32.05 -10.50 -18.16
C GLN A 423 -32.12 -11.42 -16.94
N PHE A 424 -31.13 -12.30 -16.75
CA PHE A 424 -31.03 -13.17 -15.57
C PHE A 424 -30.92 -12.38 -14.25
N LEU A 425 -30.51 -11.10 -14.31
CA LEU A 425 -30.49 -10.20 -13.15
C LEU A 425 -31.89 -9.67 -12.77
N LEU A 426 -32.86 -9.83 -13.66
CA LEU A 426 -34.23 -9.33 -13.50
C LEU A 426 -35.20 -10.42 -13.02
N VAL A 427 -34.68 -11.61 -12.75
CA VAL A 427 -35.46 -12.78 -12.37
C VAL A 427 -35.72 -12.74 -10.86
N ASN A 428 -36.94 -12.32 -10.51
CA ASN A 428 -37.52 -12.58 -9.18
C ASN A 428 -38.13 -13.96 -9.11
#